data_AF-A0AA42R5V8-F1
#
_entry.id   AF-A0AA42R5V8-F1
#
_cell.length_a   1.000
_cell.length_b   1.000
_cell.length_c   1.000
_cell.angle_alpha   90.00
_cell.angle_beta   90.00
_cell.angle_gamma   90.00
#
_symmetry.space_group_name_H-M   'P 1'
#
loop_
_entity.id
_entity.type
_entity.pdbx_description
1 polymer ?
#
loop_
_entity_poly.entity_id
_entity_poly.type
_entity_poly.pdbx_seq_one_letter_code
_entity_poly.pdbx_strand_id
1 'polypeptide(L)'
;VDLMLPHYAAEADTPQPQALAAPEGLSETKRHAEFQFVLETLRRFHGHRTRTAEALGMTTRALRYKLAAMREQGIDVEQQIQN
;
A
#
# COMPACT_ATOMS: atom_id res chain seq x y z
N VAL A 1 58.85 -29.23 -20.43
CA VAL A 1 58.32 -28.04 -19.72
C VAL A 1 56.86 -27.94 -20.14
N ASP A 2 56.05 -28.86 -19.63
CA ASP A 2 55.24 -28.77 -18.41
C ASP A 2 53.88 -28.13 -18.71
N LEU A 3 52.90 -29.02 -18.95
CA LEU A 3 51.52 -28.70 -19.24
C LEU A 3 50.75 -28.85 -17.92
N MET A 4 50.73 -27.79 -17.11
CA MET A 4 49.91 -27.75 -15.89
C MET A 4 49.08 -26.47 -15.90
N LEU A 5 47.79 -26.62 -16.20
CA LEU A 5 46.79 -25.56 -16.06
C LEU A 5 46.57 -25.31 -14.56
N PRO A 6 46.70 -24.08 -14.04
CA PRO A 6 46.23 -23.79 -12.70
C PRO A 6 44.71 -23.80 -12.66
N HIS A 7 44.19 -24.53 -11.68
CA HIS A 7 42.79 -24.54 -11.27
C HIS A 7 42.41 -23.12 -10.84
N TYR A 8 41.71 -22.36 -11.69
CA TYR A 8 41.16 -21.07 -11.28
C TYR A 8 39.91 -21.33 -10.44
N ALA A 9 40.13 -21.48 -9.15
CA ALA A 9 39.11 -21.31 -8.13
C ALA A 9 38.66 -19.85 -8.15
N ALA A 10 37.66 -19.55 -8.97
CA ALA A 10 36.85 -18.35 -8.79
C ALA A 10 35.59 -18.77 -8.05
N GLU A 11 35.66 -18.70 -6.73
CA GLU A 11 34.48 -18.57 -5.89
C GLU A 11 33.68 -17.39 -6.43
N ALA A 12 32.60 -17.69 -7.16
CA ALA A 12 31.65 -16.69 -7.57
C ALA A 12 30.88 -16.26 -6.32
N ASP A 13 31.44 -15.28 -5.61
CA ASP A 13 30.70 -14.42 -4.69
C ASP A 13 29.68 -13.65 -5.53
N THR A 14 28.55 -14.30 -5.82
CA THR A 14 27.36 -13.61 -6.26
C THR A 14 26.80 -12.90 -5.04
N PRO A 15 26.79 -11.55 -4.99
CA PRO A 15 26.04 -10.86 -3.96
C PRO A 15 24.57 -11.20 -4.18
N GLN A 16 24.05 -12.07 -3.33
CA GLN A 16 22.63 -12.35 -3.27
C GLN A 16 21.93 -11.00 -3.07
N PRO A 17 20.98 -10.60 -3.94
CA PRO A 17 20.18 -9.42 -3.68
C PRO A 17 19.41 -9.70 -2.39
N GLN A 18 19.89 -9.13 -1.29
CA GLN A 18 19.20 -9.09 -0.02
C GLN A 18 17.89 -8.40 -0.33
N ALA A 19 16.83 -9.20 -0.51
CA ALA A 19 15.47 -8.71 -0.60
C ALA A 19 15.24 -7.97 0.71
N LEU A 20 15.38 -6.63 0.65
CA LEU A 20 15.03 -5.75 1.73
C LEU A 20 13.58 -6.06 2.05
N ALA A 21 13.37 -6.84 3.11
CA ALA A 21 12.08 -7.01 3.73
C ALA A 21 11.63 -5.60 4.11
N ALA A 22 10.77 -5.02 3.27
CA ALA A 22 10.17 -3.74 3.54
C ALA A 22 9.52 -3.88 4.93
N PRO A 23 9.83 -3.01 5.90
CA PRO A 23 9.26 -3.12 7.22
C PRO A 23 7.74 -3.01 7.05
N GLU A 24 7.02 -4.08 7.40
CA GLU A 24 5.57 -4.21 7.20
C GLU A 24 4.81 -2.99 7.76
N GLY A 25 5.35 -2.36 8.81
CA GLY A 25 4.81 -1.13 9.41
C GLY A 25 4.76 0.09 8.47
N LEU A 26 5.62 0.20 7.45
CA LEU A 26 5.58 1.32 6.52
C LEU A 26 4.40 1.21 5.56
N SER A 27 4.09 -0.02 5.13
CA SER A 27 2.93 -0.32 4.27
C SER A 27 1.63 -0.11 5.02
N GLU A 28 1.57 -0.53 6.29
CA GLU A 28 0.43 -0.31 7.16
C GLU A 28 0.17 1.18 7.39
N THR A 29 1.22 1.95 7.73
CA THR A 29 1.12 3.41 7.92
C THR A 29 0.58 4.12 6.69
N LYS A 30 1.05 3.75 5.49
CA LYS A 30 0.55 4.30 4.22
C LYS A 30 -0.93 3.99 4.02
N ARG A 31 -1.37 2.77 4.32
CA ARG A 31 -2.77 2.36 4.20
C ARG A 31 -3.68 3.14 5.17
N HIS A 32 -3.23 3.33 6.40
CA HIS A 32 -3.96 4.16 7.37
C HIS A 32 -4.07 5.62 6.91
N ALA A 33 -3.00 6.21 6.41
CA ALA A 33 -3.02 7.58 5.88
C ALA A 33 -4.00 7.72 4.70
N GLU A 34 -4.00 6.74 3.79
CA GLU A 34 -4.93 6.73 2.66
C GLU A 34 -6.38 6.64 3.15
N PHE A 35 -6.66 5.80 4.16
CA PHE A 35 -8.00 5.69 4.72
C PHE A 35 -8.49 6.98 5.37
N GLN A 36 -7.62 7.64 6.13
CA GLN A 36 -7.95 8.93 6.74
C GLN A 36 -8.27 9.99 5.68
N PHE A 37 -7.49 10.05 4.60
CA PHE A 37 -7.72 11.00 3.52
C PHE A 37 -9.08 10.79 2.82
N VAL A 38 -9.47 9.53 2.59
CA VAL A 38 -10.79 9.19 2.03
C VAL A 38 -11.92 9.61 2.99
N LEU A 39 -11.78 9.34 4.29
CA LEU A 39 -12.78 9.71 5.30
C LEU A 39 -12.94 11.22 5.43
N GLU A 40 -11.84 11.97 5.47
CA GLU A 40 -11.86 13.42 5.51
C GLU A 40 -12.57 14.02 4.29
N THR A 41 -12.25 13.49 3.10
CA THR A 41 -12.91 13.94 1.88
C THR A 41 -14.40 13.58 1.89
N LEU A 42 -14.75 12.39 2.38
CA LEU A 42 -16.14 11.95 2.50
C LEU A 42 -16.94 12.83 3.47
N ARG A 43 -16.35 13.23 4.61
CA ARG A 43 -16.93 14.20 5.56
C ARG A 43 -17.15 15.55 4.91
N ARG A 44 -16.17 16.07 4.17
CA ARG A 44 -16.25 17.37 3.47
C ARG A 44 -17.45 17.45 2.53
N PHE A 45 -17.87 16.32 1.95
CA PHE A 45 -19.04 16.23 1.08
C PHE A 45 -20.27 15.63 1.78
N HIS A 46 -20.32 15.58 3.12
CA HIS A 46 -21.44 15.06 3.90
C HIS A 46 -21.88 13.64 3.48
N GLY A 47 -20.92 12.77 3.17
CA GLY A 47 -21.21 11.40 2.73
C GLY A 47 -21.63 11.28 1.27
N HIS A 48 -21.61 12.35 0.46
CA HIS A 48 -21.86 12.26 -0.98
C HIS A 48 -20.76 11.47 -1.69
N ARG A 49 -21.01 10.18 -1.89
CA ARG A 49 -20.07 9.22 -2.47
C ARG A 49 -19.61 9.61 -3.89
N THR A 50 -20.50 10.12 -4.73
CA THR A 50 -20.15 10.54 -6.10
C THR A 50 -19.17 11.72 -6.11
N ARG A 51 -19.49 12.81 -5.40
CA ARG A 51 -18.62 13.99 -5.29
C ARG A 51 -17.29 13.67 -4.62
N THR A 52 -17.32 12.81 -3.61
CA THR A 52 -16.10 12.32 -2.93
C THR A 52 -15.20 11.57 -3.91
N ALA A 53 -15.77 10.67 -4.72
CA ALA A 53 -14.98 9.91 -5.69
C ALA A 53 -14.37 10.81 -6.76
N GLU A 54 -15.14 11.78 -7.28
CA GLU A 54 -14.67 12.81 -8.21
C GLU A 54 -13.52 13.62 -7.61
N ALA A 55 -13.65 14.09 -6.37
CA ALA A 55 -12.61 14.87 -5.69
C ALA A 55 -11.33 14.05 -5.40
N LEU A 56 -11.47 12.74 -5.19
CA LEU A 56 -10.35 11.82 -5.00
C LEU A 56 -9.74 11.32 -6.32
N GLY A 57 -10.30 11.71 -7.48
CA GLY A 57 -9.82 11.28 -8.79
C GLY A 57 -10.05 9.78 -9.07
N MET A 58 -11.07 9.17 -8.46
CA MET A 58 -11.39 7.75 -8.66
C MET A 58 -12.86 7.53 -9.01
N THR A 59 -13.21 6.30 -9.42
CA THR A 59 -14.61 5.96 -9.69
C THR A 59 -15.38 5.73 -8.39
N THR A 60 -16.69 5.98 -8.40
CA THR A 60 -17.57 5.67 -7.25
C THR A 60 -17.52 4.19 -6.85
N ARG A 61 -17.24 3.30 -7.81
CA ARG A 61 -17.04 1.88 -7.57
C ARG A 61 -15.76 1.62 -6.77
N ALA A 62 -14.65 2.25 -7.13
CA ALA A 62 -13.39 2.18 -6.38
C ALA A 62 -13.55 2.73 -4.95
N LEU A 63 -14.25 3.86 -4.79
CA LEU A 63 -14.58 4.40 -3.47
C LEU A 63 -15.33 3.36 -2.62
N ARG A 64 -16.37 2.73 -3.17
CA ARG A 64 -17.15 1.71 -2.46
C ARG A 64 -16.28 0.55 -1.98
N TYR A 65 -15.37 0.06 -2.82
CA TYR A 65 -14.45 -1.01 -2.44
C TYR A 65 -13.51 -0.58 -1.31
N LYS A 66 -12.99 0.65 -1.36
CA LYS A 66 -12.19 1.20 -0.25
C LYS A 66 -12.98 1.31 1.04
N LEU A 67 -14.23 1.78 1.00
CA LEU A 67 -15.10 1.84 2.18
C LEU A 67 -15.42 0.46 2.75
N ALA A 68 -15.60 -0.56 1.88
CA ALA A 68 -15.76 -1.93 2.33
C ALA A 68 -14.49 -2.46 3.02
N ALA A 69 -13.31 -2.24 2.42
CA ALA A 69 -12.03 -2.61 3.01
C ALA A 69 -11.77 -1.89 4.34
N MET A 70 -12.23 -0.66 4.52
CA MET A 70 -12.17 0.03 5.82
C MET A 70 -13.05 -0.66 6.88
N ARG A 71 -14.27 -1.05 6.51
CA ARG A 71 -15.20 -1.77 7.40
C ARG A 71 -14.65 -3.13 7.81
N GLU A 72 -14.00 -3.85 6.90
CA GLU A 72 -13.30 -5.11 7.19
C GLU A 72 -12.15 -4.94 8.19
N GLN A 73 -11.54 -3.75 8.24
CA GLN A 73 -10.50 -3.38 9.20
C GLN A 73 -11.09 -2.80 10.51
N GLY A 74 -12.40 -2.90 10.71
CA GLY A 74 -13.09 -2.42 11.92
C GLY A 74 -13.38 -0.92 11.95
N ILE A 75 -13.18 -0.20 10.83
CA ILE A 75 -13.47 1.24 10.75
C ILE A 75 -14.95 1.44 10.45
N ASP A 76 -15.67 2.05 11.38
CA ASP A 76 -17.07 2.44 11.17
C ASP A 76 -17.17 3.73 10.35
N VAL A 77 -17.26 3.54 9.04
CA VAL A 77 -17.41 4.64 8.06
C VAL A 77 -18.66 5.48 8.32
N GLU A 78 -19.76 4.90 8.83
CA GLU A 78 -21.01 5.66 9.00
C GLU A 78 -20.93 6.59 10.21
N GLN A 79 -20.35 6.11 11.31
CA GLN A 79 -20.04 6.96 12.47
C GLN A 79 -19.05 8.07 12.13
N GLN A 80 -18.07 7.80 11.26
CA GLN A 80 -17.12 8.82 10.84
C GLN A 80 -17.76 9.94 10.02
N ILE A 81 -18.85 9.70 9.30
CA ILE A 81 -19.54 10.75 8.50
C ILE A 81 -20.42 11.66 9.38
N GLN A 82 -20.92 11.14 10.50
CA GLN A 82 -21.91 11.81 11.36
C GLN A 82 -21.30 12.78 12.39
N ASN A 83 -20.00 12.62 12.69
CA ASN A 83 -19.17 13.50 13.55
C ASN A 83 -18.49 14.60 12.73
#